data_AF-A0A2G4GIZ9-F1
#
_entry.id   AF-A0A2G4GIZ9-F1
#
_cell.length_a   1.000
_cell.length_b   1.000
_cell.length_c   1.000
_cell.angle_alpha   90.00
_cell.angle_beta   90.00
_cell.angle_gamma   90.00
#
_symmetry.space_group_name_H-M   'P 1'
#
loop_
_entity.id
_entity.type
_entity.pdbx_description
1 polymer ?
#
loop_
_entity_poly.entity_id
_entity_poly.type
_entity_poly.pdbx_seq_one_letter_code
_entity_poly.pdbx_strand_id
1 'polypeptide(L)'
;MKKLALFIAILTIVKPFSAHAQFENFKDSVVQLYGVVMTADSLQGLPAVSIIVQGTGRGTLTNNQGVFSIVALKGDNIEFSCIGFKNKITLIPTDLVGNQFSIIQLMVSDTTYLPAAIIKPRPSREQFERDFVNTDVPDDNIELARRNTDMATRRILMRSLPRDGRESVNMNLAKSAQKYYYTGQAPPMNIFNPFAWGEFIRSWKRGDYKRK
;
A
#
# COMPACT_ATOMS: atom_id res chain seq x y z
N MET A 1 -60.10 25.75 41.84
CA MET A 1 -59.25 25.01 40.88
C MET A 1 -59.39 25.48 39.42
N LYS A 2 -60.61 25.72 38.89
CA LYS A 2 -60.82 26.17 37.50
C LYS A 2 -60.18 27.52 37.14
N LYS A 3 -60.18 28.50 38.06
CA LYS A 3 -59.55 29.83 37.85
C LYS A 3 -58.01 29.77 37.82
N LEU A 4 -57.41 28.81 38.53
CA LEU A 4 -55.95 28.62 38.57
C LEU A 4 -55.46 27.96 37.27
N ALA A 5 -56.21 27.00 36.74
CA ALA A 5 -55.94 26.39 35.44
C ALA A 5 -56.01 27.41 34.29
N LEU A 6 -56.92 28.38 34.37
CA LEU A 6 -57.04 29.45 33.37
C LEU A 6 -55.83 30.41 33.40
N PHE A 7 -55.31 30.72 34.59
CA PHE A 7 -54.11 31.55 34.75
C PHE A 7 -52.84 30.85 34.23
N ILE A 8 -52.73 29.54 34.45
CA ILE A 8 -51.61 28.73 33.94
C ILE A 8 -51.68 28.63 32.40
N ALA A 9 -52.88 28.49 31.83
CA ALA A 9 -53.08 28.45 30.38
C ALA A 9 -52.75 29.78 29.69
N ILE A 10 -53.04 30.91 30.34
CA ILE A 10 -52.68 32.24 29.82
C ILE A 10 -51.16 32.46 29.92
N LEU A 11 -50.51 31.99 31.00
CA LEU A 11 -49.06 32.11 31.18
C LEU A 11 -48.26 31.28 30.15
N THR A 12 -48.79 30.14 29.69
CA THR A 12 -48.15 29.34 28.63
C THR A 12 -48.33 29.93 27.22
N ILE A 13 -49.42 30.68 26.97
CA ILE A 13 -49.66 31.35 25.68
C ILE A 13 -48.81 32.61 25.49
N VAL A 14 -48.34 33.25 26.57
CA VAL A 14 -47.47 34.45 26.49
C VAL A 14 -45.98 34.10 26.32
N LYS A 15 -45.59 32.82 26.47
CA LYS A 15 -44.19 32.38 26.34
C LYS A 15 -43.63 32.05 24.93
N PRO A 16 -44.35 32.10 23.79
CA PRO A 16 -43.70 31.82 22.50
C PRO A 16 -42.91 33.02 21.93
N PHE A 17 -42.94 34.20 22.56
CA PHE A 17 -42.30 35.40 22.00
C PHE A 17 -40.79 35.52 22.24
N SER A 18 -40.16 34.58 22.97
CA SER A 18 -38.70 34.55 23.19
C SER A 18 -37.99 33.45 22.40
N ALA A 19 -38.66 32.80 21.44
CA ALA A 19 -38.02 31.88 20.54
C ALA A 19 -37.27 32.65 19.44
N HIS A 20 -36.03 33.05 19.72
CA HIS A 20 -35.08 33.47 18.68
C HIS A 20 -34.65 32.25 17.86
N ALA A 21 -35.51 31.79 16.96
CA ALA A 21 -35.15 30.88 15.88
C ALA A 21 -34.35 31.67 14.83
N GLN A 22 -33.08 31.93 15.12
CA GLN A 22 -32.20 32.71 14.25
C GLN A 22 -31.78 31.87 13.04
N PHE A 23 -32.52 32.01 11.94
CA PHE A 23 -32.07 31.59 10.60
C PHE A 23 -31.07 32.59 9.96
N GLU A 24 -30.66 33.64 10.68
CA GLU A 24 -29.75 34.67 10.15
C GLU A 24 -28.29 34.20 9.98
N ASN A 25 -27.86 33.17 10.73
CA ASN A 25 -26.46 32.70 10.69
C ASN A 25 -26.06 32.07 9.35
N PHE A 26 -27.01 31.58 8.54
CA PHE A 26 -26.69 30.97 7.24
C PHE A 26 -26.29 32.00 6.19
N LYS A 27 -26.84 33.22 6.23
CA LYS A 27 -26.46 34.28 5.28
C LYS A 27 -25.06 34.82 5.55
N ASP A 28 -24.66 34.88 6.82
CA ASP A 28 -23.34 35.38 7.22
C ASP A 28 -22.22 34.33 7.02
N SER A 29 -22.57 33.06 6.77
CA SER A 29 -21.57 32.02 6.49
C SER A 29 -21.21 31.90 5.00
N VAL A 30 -21.95 32.55 4.10
CA VAL A 30 -21.69 32.53 2.65
C VAL A 30 -20.73 33.66 2.26
N VAL A 31 -19.65 33.30 1.57
CA VAL A 31 -18.63 34.22 1.06
C VAL A 31 -18.47 34.07 -0.45
N GLN A 32 -18.43 35.20 -1.15
CA GLN A 32 -17.94 35.27 -2.52
C GLN A 32 -16.40 35.34 -2.49
N LEU A 33 -15.77 34.23 -2.85
CA LEU A 33 -14.34 34.13 -3.04
C LEU A 33 -14.00 34.57 -4.46
N TYR A 34 -13.14 35.57 -4.59
CA TYR A 34 -12.60 35.99 -5.88
C TYR A 34 -11.10 36.18 -5.79
N GLY A 35 -10.43 36.17 -6.93
CA GLY A 35 -8.99 36.22 -6.91
C GLY A 35 -8.35 36.03 -8.26
N VAL A 36 -7.02 35.96 -8.23
CA VAL A 36 -6.20 35.67 -9.40
C VAL A 36 -5.31 34.48 -9.09
N VAL A 37 -5.29 33.51 -9.99
CA VAL A 37 -4.35 32.39 -9.96
C VAL A 37 -3.18 32.71 -10.88
N MET A 38 -1.95 32.59 -10.36
CA MET A 38 -0.73 32.90 -11.09
C MET A 38 0.31 31.80 -10.91
N THR A 39 1.31 31.74 -11.78
CA THR A 39 2.50 30.90 -11.58
C THR A 39 3.38 31.47 -10.48
N ALA A 40 3.98 30.60 -9.66
CA ALA A 40 4.91 31.03 -8.61
C ALA A 40 6.21 31.64 -9.17
N ASP A 41 6.66 31.18 -10.34
CA ASP A 41 7.97 31.56 -10.89
C ASP A 41 7.94 32.89 -11.67
N SER A 42 6.90 33.09 -12.48
CA SER A 42 6.81 34.24 -13.40
C SER A 42 5.68 35.21 -13.06
N LEU A 43 4.86 34.90 -12.06
CA LEU A 43 3.66 35.68 -11.69
C LEU A 43 2.71 35.92 -12.87
N GLN A 44 2.75 35.04 -13.88
CA GLN A 44 1.83 35.09 -15.00
C GLN A 44 0.48 34.48 -14.60
N GLY A 45 -0.61 35.17 -14.92
CA GLY A 45 -1.98 34.69 -14.71
C GLY A 45 -2.23 33.37 -15.45
N LEU A 46 -2.75 32.38 -14.75
CA LEU A 46 -3.00 31.04 -15.28
C LEU A 46 -4.44 30.88 -15.76
N PRO A 47 -4.67 30.67 -17.06
CA PRO A 47 -6.01 30.44 -17.59
C PRO A 47 -6.50 29.01 -17.32
N ALA A 48 -7.82 28.82 -17.32
CA ALA A 48 -8.47 27.52 -17.21
C ALA A 48 -8.05 26.64 -16.01
N VAL A 49 -7.69 27.26 -14.89
CA VAL A 49 -7.45 26.56 -13.63
C VAL A 49 -8.78 26.11 -13.04
N SER A 50 -8.89 24.83 -12.69
CA SER A 50 -10.06 24.24 -12.04
C SER A 50 -10.04 24.54 -10.55
N ILE A 51 -11.10 25.19 -10.08
CA ILE A 51 -11.28 25.63 -8.71
C ILE A 51 -12.52 24.95 -8.15
N ILE A 52 -12.35 24.08 -7.17
CA ILE A 52 -13.43 23.24 -6.65
C ILE A 52 -13.52 23.40 -5.13
N VAL A 53 -14.75 23.53 -4.62
CA VAL A 53 -15.02 23.49 -3.18
C VAL A 53 -15.09 22.02 -2.75
N GLN A 54 -14.13 21.56 -1.95
CA GLN A 54 -14.01 20.15 -1.57
C GLN A 54 -15.26 19.64 -0.84
N GLY A 55 -15.65 18.40 -1.15
CA GLY A 55 -16.86 17.79 -0.59
C GLY A 55 -18.17 18.29 -1.20
N THR A 56 -18.11 19.19 -2.19
CA THR A 56 -19.28 19.67 -2.92
C THR A 56 -19.11 19.50 -4.43
N GLY A 57 -20.21 19.57 -5.18
CA GLY A 57 -20.17 19.61 -6.65
C GLY A 57 -19.99 21.02 -7.23
N ARG A 58 -19.55 22.00 -6.44
CA ARG A 58 -19.40 23.40 -6.88
C ARG A 58 -17.96 23.67 -7.31
N GLY A 59 -17.82 24.27 -8.50
CA GLY A 59 -16.53 24.70 -9.02
C GLY A 59 -16.65 25.79 -10.07
N THR A 60 -15.52 26.41 -10.41
CA THR A 60 -15.40 27.42 -11.46
C THR A 60 -14.05 27.27 -12.17
N LEU A 61 -13.87 28.01 -13.26
CA LEU A 61 -12.61 28.08 -14.00
C LEU A 61 -12.09 29.51 -14.03
N THR A 62 -10.76 29.67 -14.06
CA THR A 62 -10.16 30.99 -14.30
C THR A 62 -10.33 31.44 -15.76
N ASN A 63 -10.45 32.76 -15.96
CA ASN A 63 -10.45 33.37 -17.28
C ASN A 63 -9.03 33.49 -17.88
N ASN A 64 -8.89 34.09 -19.06
CA ASN A 64 -7.60 34.27 -19.76
C ASN A 64 -6.54 35.04 -18.97
N GLN A 65 -6.93 35.82 -17.96
CA GLN A 65 -6.04 36.59 -17.09
C GLN A 65 -5.77 35.89 -15.75
N GLY A 66 -6.31 34.70 -15.53
CA GLY A 66 -6.22 33.96 -14.27
C GLY A 66 -7.23 34.39 -13.20
N VAL A 67 -8.19 35.26 -13.54
CA VAL A 67 -9.20 35.75 -12.59
C VAL A 67 -10.32 34.73 -12.41
N PHE A 68 -10.79 34.55 -11.17
CA PHE A 68 -11.93 33.71 -10.85
C PHE A 68 -12.87 34.34 -9.82
N SER A 69 -14.09 33.83 -9.77
CA SER A 69 -15.08 34.12 -8.72
C SER A 69 -15.92 32.87 -8.47
N ILE A 70 -16.06 32.48 -7.21
CA ILE A 70 -16.86 31.33 -6.76
C ILE A 70 -17.52 31.66 -5.41
N VAL A 71 -18.68 31.07 -5.16
CA VAL A 71 -19.36 31.18 -3.86
C VAL A 71 -19.02 29.95 -3.03
N ALA A 72 -18.52 30.17 -1.81
CA ALA A 72 -18.12 29.14 -0.86
C ALA A 72 -18.56 29.53 0.56
N LEU A 73 -18.44 28.61 1.52
CA LEU A 73 -18.72 28.89 2.92
C LEU A 73 -17.43 29.23 3.68
N LYS A 74 -17.56 30.01 4.75
CA LYS A 74 -16.49 30.24 5.72
C LYS A 74 -16.06 28.89 6.31
N GLY A 75 -14.76 28.57 6.24
CA GLY A 75 -14.21 27.28 6.67
C GLY A 75 -14.13 26.20 5.59
N ASP A 76 -14.58 26.44 4.36
CA ASP A 76 -14.45 25.49 3.27
C ASP A 76 -12.99 25.36 2.78
N ASN A 77 -12.65 24.17 2.28
CA ASN A 77 -11.40 23.93 1.58
C ASN A 77 -11.60 24.07 0.07
N ILE A 78 -10.81 24.94 -0.55
CA ILE A 78 -10.82 25.18 -1.98
C ILE A 78 -9.60 24.54 -2.62
N GLU A 79 -9.84 23.64 -3.57
CA GLU A 79 -8.80 22.98 -4.33
C GLU A 79 -8.59 23.66 -5.69
N PHE A 80 -7.35 24.03 -5.95
CA PHE A 80 -6.87 24.58 -7.20
C PHE A 80 -6.08 23.49 -7.93
N SER A 81 -6.49 23.17 -9.15
CA SER A 81 -5.85 22.16 -9.99
C SER A 81 -5.68 22.66 -11.42
N CYS A 82 -4.51 22.40 -11.99
CA CYS A 82 -4.17 22.76 -13.37
C CYS A 82 -3.17 21.75 -13.91
N ILE A 83 -3.29 21.41 -15.19
CA ILE A 83 -2.38 20.46 -15.84
C ILE A 83 -0.97 21.04 -15.83
N GLY A 84 0.01 20.24 -15.37
CA GLY A 84 1.41 20.67 -15.26
C GLY A 84 1.74 21.48 -14.00
N PHE A 85 0.80 21.60 -13.06
CA PHE A 85 1.02 22.25 -11.76
C PHE A 85 0.61 21.33 -10.61
N LYS A 86 1.22 21.52 -9.45
CA LYS A 86 0.85 20.79 -8.24
C LYS A 86 -0.48 21.33 -7.71
N ASN A 87 -1.40 20.42 -7.36
CA ASN A 87 -2.65 20.80 -6.71
C ASN A 87 -2.37 21.54 -5.41
N LYS A 88 -3.15 22.59 -5.15
CA LYS A 88 -3.06 23.38 -3.93
C LYS A 88 -4.43 23.46 -3.27
N ILE A 89 -4.47 23.20 -1.97
CA ILE A 89 -5.67 23.37 -1.16
C ILE A 89 -5.47 24.60 -0.28
N THR A 90 -6.48 25.47 -0.26
CA THR A 90 -6.51 26.70 0.54
C THR A 90 -7.79 26.73 1.36
N LEU A 91 -7.65 26.90 2.67
CA LEU A 91 -8.75 27.01 3.62
C LEU A 91 -9.27 28.44 3.64
N ILE A 92 -10.58 28.62 3.55
CA ILE A 92 -11.22 29.93 3.76
C ILE A 92 -11.30 30.20 5.27
N PRO A 93 -10.76 31.33 5.78
CA PRO A 93 -10.84 31.66 7.19
C PRO A 93 -12.30 31.72 7.70
N THR A 94 -12.51 31.31 8.94
CA THR A 94 -13.84 31.31 9.57
C THR A 94 -14.22 32.67 10.14
N ASP A 95 -13.24 33.52 10.41
CA ASP A 95 -13.33 34.83 11.06
C ASP A 95 -13.44 36.00 10.05
N LEU A 96 -13.91 35.74 8.83
CA LEU A 96 -14.09 36.77 7.81
C LEU A 96 -15.20 37.76 8.18
N VAL A 97 -14.86 39.05 8.19
CA VAL A 97 -15.81 40.15 8.34
C VAL A 97 -16.38 40.51 6.97
N GLY A 98 -17.67 40.23 6.76
CA GLY A 98 -18.38 40.47 5.51
C GLY A 98 -18.44 39.24 4.58
N ASN A 99 -18.91 39.47 3.35
CA ASN A 99 -19.33 38.41 2.42
C ASN A 99 -18.40 38.29 1.21
N GLN A 100 -17.25 38.97 1.24
CA GLN A 100 -16.32 39.06 0.11
C GLN A 100 -14.91 38.76 0.60
N PHE A 101 -14.21 37.85 -0.09
CA PHE A 101 -12.84 37.49 0.26
C PHE A 101 -11.98 37.39 -1.01
N SER A 102 -10.85 38.09 -1.01
CA SER A 102 -9.93 38.13 -2.14
C SER A 102 -8.66 37.35 -1.82
N ILE A 103 -8.23 36.48 -2.74
CA ILE A 103 -6.96 35.76 -2.62
C ILE A 103 -6.14 35.80 -3.91
N ILE A 104 -4.83 35.79 -3.74
CA ILE A 104 -3.89 35.54 -4.85
C ILE A 104 -3.33 34.14 -4.63
N GLN A 105 -3.60 33.25 -5.58
CA GLN A 105 -3.17 31.86 -5.49
C GLN A 105 -1.98 31.63 -6.43
N LEU A 106 -0.84 31.26 -5.85
CA LEU A 106 0.34 30.87 -6.62
C LEU A 106 0.38 29.36 -6.82
N MET A 107 0.58 28.91 -8.06
CA MET A 107 0.71 27.52 -8.46
C MET A 107 2.18 27.22 -8.82
N VAL A 108 2.69 26.08 -8.33
CA VAL A 108 4.06 25.62 -8.61
C VAL A 108 4.01 24.56 -9.69
N SER A 109 4.89 24.66 -10.69
CA SER A 109 4.96 23.67 -11.78
C SER A 109 5.27 22.28 -11.24
N ASP A 110 4.54 21.28 -11.72
CA ASP A 110 4.82 19.88 -11.42
C ASP A 110 5.84 19.33 -12.41
N THR A 111 7.08 19.18 -11.98
CA THR A 111 8.20 18.70 -12.80
C THR A 111 8.34 17.18 -12.78
N THR A 112 7.25 16.45 -12.53
CA THR A 112 7.29 14.99 -12.54
C THR A 112 7.35 14.48 -13.99
N TYR A 113 8.56 14.19 -14.47
CA TYR A 113 8.74 13.58 -15.78
C TYR A 113 8.24 12.14 -15.76
N LEU A 114 7.31 11.83 -16.67
CA LEU A 114 6.99 10.44 -16.97
C LEU A 114 8.26 9.76 -17.53
N PRO A 115 8.55 8.50 -17.17
CA PRO A 115 9.68 7.79 -17.75
C PRO A 115 9.49 7.70 -19.26
N ALA A 116 10.51 8.09 -20.03
CA ALA A 116 10.47 8.00 -21.48
C ALA A 116 10.36 6.52 -21.90
N ALA A 117 9.29 6.18 -22.63
CA ALA A 117 9.16 4.88 -23.24
C ALA A 117 10.06 4.83 -24.48
N ILE A 118 11.20 4.14 -24.39
CA ILE A 118 12.12 3.96 -25.51
C ILE A 118 11.53 2.90 -26.45
N ILE A 119 10.83 3.35 -27.50
CA ILE A 119 10.34 2.48 -28.57
C ILE A 119 11.52 2.13 -29.47
N LYS A 120 12.09 0.93 -29.30
CA LYS A 120 13.16 0.44 -30.17
C LYS A 120 12.57 -0.07 -31.50
N PRO A 121 13.27 0.11 -32.63
CA PRO A 121 12.87 -0.50 -33.89
C PRO A 121 12.83 -2.02 -33.74
N ARG A 122 11.99 -2.69 -34.55
CA ARG A 122 11.89 -4.15 -34.53
C ARG A 122 13.26 -4.77 -34.81
N PRO A 123 13.65 -5.85 -34.10
CA PRO A 123 14.87 -6.58 -34.40
C PRO A 123 14.88 -7.04 -35.86
N SER A 124 16.07 -7.14 -36.46
CA SER A 124 16.21 -7.83 -37.74
C SER A 124 15.72 -9.27 -37.59
N ARG A 125 15.30 -9.90 -38.68
CA ARG A 125 14.79 -11.28 -38.64
C ARG A 125 15.77 -12.24 -37.94
N GLU A 126 17.05 -12.16 -38.28
CA GLU A 126 18.10 -12.99 -37.70
C GLU A 126 18.28 -12.75 -36.19
N GLN A 127 18.21 -11.48 -35.78
CA GLN A 127 18.30 -11.10 -34.37
C GLN A 127 17.08 -11.61 -33.60
N PHE A 128 15.89 -11.50 -34.19
CA PHE A 128 14.66 -12.06 -33.61
C PHE A 128 14.75 -13.58 -33.45
N GLU A 129 15.18 -14.30 -34.49
CA GLU A 129 15.30 -15.76 -34.44
C GLU A 129 16.31 -16.19 -33.36
N ARG A 130 17.45 -15.50 -33.25
CA ARG A 130 18.44 -15.73 -32.19
C ARG A 130 17.84 -15.47 -30.82
N ASP A 131 17.23 -14.30 -30.62
CA ASP A 131 16.74 -13.90 -29.31
C ASP A 131 15.55 -14.78 -28.91
N PHE A 132 14.65 -15.12 -29.84
CA PHE A 132 13.51 -16.00 -29.58
C PHE A 132 13.92 -17.40 -29.13
N VAL A 133 14.96 -17.98 -29.75
CA VAL A 133 15.48 -19.30 -29.36
C VAL A 133 16.20 -19.25 -28.01
N ASN A 134 16.89 -18.14 -27.70
CA ASN A 134 17.71 -18.01 -26.49
C ASN A 134 16.97 -17.30 -25.34
N THR A 135 15.75 -16.83 -25.55
CA THR A 135 14.98 -16.16 -24.50
C THR A 135 14.56 -17.18 -23.47
N ASP A 136 14.96 -16.94 -22.22
CA ASP A 136 14.49 -17.72 -21.09
C ASP A 136 13.00 -17.41 -20.86
N VAL A 137 12.17 -18.43 -21.07
CA VAL A 137 10.72 -18.33 -20.82
C VAL A 137 10.49 -18.75 -19.38
N PRO A 138 9.91 -17.89 -18.52
CA PRO A 138 9.66 -18.25 -17.13
C PRO A 138 8.79 -19.51 -17.07
N ASP A 139 9.18 -20.45 -16.20
CA ASP A 139 8.42 -21.68 -15.98
C ASP A 139 7.00 -21.35 -15.46
N ASP A 140 6.01 -22.07 -15.97
CA ASP A 140 4.67 -22.06 -15.37
C ASP A 140 4.68 -22.76 -14.01
N ASN A 141 3.68 -22.47 -13.17
CA ASN A 141 3.50 -23.05 -11.84
C ASN A 141 3.51 -24.59 -11.86
N ILE A 142 2.97 -25.20 -12.93
CA ILE A 142 2.96 -26.66 -13.11
C ILE A 142 4.37 -27.19 -13.37
N GLU A 143 5.15 -26.52 -14.21
CA GLU A 143 6.54 -26.90 -14.50
C GLU A 143 7.44 -26.73 -13.28
N LEU A 144 7.25 -25.66 -12.52
CA LEU A 144 7.94 -25.45 -11.24
C LEU A 144 7.62 -26.58 -10.25
N ALA A 145 6.35 -26.95 -10.12
CA ALA A 145 5.93 -28.05 -9.27
C ALA A 145 6.53 -29.38 -9.72
N ARG A 146 6.57 -29.65 -11.03
CA ARG A 146 7.20 -30.84 -11.62
C ARG A 146 8.70 -30.90 -11.30
N ARG A 147 9.44 -29.80 -11.50
CA ARG A 147 10.88 -29.69 -11.17
C ARG A 147 11.16 -29.92 -9.69
N ASN A 148 10.37 -29.31 -8.80
CA ASN A 148 10.51 -29.47 -7.34
C ASN A 148 10.17 -30.89 -6.85
N THR A 149 9.31 -31.59 -7.58
CA THR A 149 8.87 -32.96 -7.25
C THR A 149 9.74 -34.02 -7.92
N ASP A 150 10.62 -33.64 -8.85
CA ASP A 150 11.47 -34.58 -9.57
C ASP A 150 12.30 -35.46 -8.63
N MET A 151 12.12 -36.77 -8.76
CA MET A 151 12.71 -37.77 -7.88
C MET A 151 14.24 -37.81 -7.97
N ALA A 152 14.80 -37.59 -9.17
CA ALA A 152 16.24 -37.57 -9.36
C ALA A 152 16.88 -36.37 -8.65
N THR A 153 16.31 -35.18 -8.85
CA THR A 153 16.72 -33.94 -8.20
C THR A 153 16.60 -34.04 -6.68
N ARG A 154 15.46 -34.52 -6.17
CA ARG A 154 15.26 -34.73 -4.73
C ARG A 154 16.27 -35.70 -4.13
N ARG A 155 16.61 -36.78 -4.85
CA ARG A 155 17.62 -37.75 -4.38
C ARG A 155 19.02 -37.14 -4.33
N ILE A 156 19.37 -36.27 -5.27
CA ILE A 156 20.64 -35.55 -5.27
C ILE A 156 20.67 -34.58 -4.08
N LEU A 157 19.63 -33.77 -3.92
CA LEU A 157 19.51 -32.81 -2.81
C LEU A 157 19.61 -33.51 -1.44
N MET A 158 18.94 -34.65 -1.25
CA MET A 158 19.05 -35.45 -0.02
C MET A 158 20.47 -35.96 0.26
N ARG A 159 21.30 -36.14 -0.77
CA ARG A 159 22.70 -36.60 -0.63
C ARG A 159 23.66 -35.45 -0.43
N SER A 160 23.42 -34.30 -1.07
CA SER A 160 24.33 -33.16 -1.07
C SER A 160 24.09 -32.20 0.07
N LEU A 161 22.87 -32.08 0.58
CA LEU A 161 22.54 -31.17 1.67
C LEU A 161 22.97 -31.77 3.01
N PRO A 162 23.64 -30.99 3.89
CA PRO A 162 23.92 -31.44 5.25
C PRO A 162 22.61 -31.59 6.03
N ARG A 163 22.61 -32.52 6.98
CA ARG A 163 21.45 -32.71 7.87
C ARG A 163 21.22 -31.46 8.71
N ASP A 164 19.97 -31.01 8.73
CA ASP A 164 19.54 -29.94 9.61
C ASP A 164 19.42 -30.43 11.07
N GLY A 165 19.43 -29.51 12.04
CA GLY A 165 19.33 -29.82 13.46
C GLY A 165 18.10 -30.65 13.80
N ARG A 166 16.93 -30.32 13.23
CA ARG A 166 15.69 -31.09 13.43
C ARG A 166 15.77 -32.49 12.83
N GLU A 167 16.37 -32.63 11.65
CA GLU A 167 16.58 -33.94 11.00
C GLU A 167 17.53 -34.81 11.83
N SER A 168 18.60 -34.22 12.36
CA SER A 168 19.56 -34.90 13.24
C SER A 168 18.90 -35.38 14.53
N VAL A 169 18.10 -34.53 15.20
CA VAL A 169 17.35 -34.90 16.40
C VAL A 169 16.35 -36.02 16.11
N ASN A 170 15.58 -35.92 15.02
CA ASN A 170 14.64 -36.95 14.61
C ASN A 170 15.35 -38.28 14.30
N MET A 171 16.48 -38.24 13.61
CA MET A 171 17.28 -39.43 13.35
C MET A 171 17.80 -40.05 14.66
N ASN A 172 18.25 -39.24 15.62
CA ASN A 172 18.70 -39.73 16.92
C ASN A 172 17.55 -40.34 17.72
N LEU A 173 16.38 -39.71 17.74
CA LEU A 173 15.19 -40.24 18.39
C LEU A 173 14.73 -41.56 17.76
N ALA A 174 14.72 -41.64 16.42
CA ALA A 174 14.39 -42.87 15.70
C ALA A 174 15.38 -44.01 16.03
N LYS A 175 16.69 -43.70 16.10
CA LYS A 175 17.71 -44.67 16.56
C LYS A 175 17.49 -45.09 18.01
N SER A 176 17.13 -44.17 18.89
CA SER A 176 16.83 -44.48 20.29
C SER A 176 15.56 -45.34 20.42
N ALA A 177 14.50 -45.02 19.69
CA ALA A 177 13.27 -45.82 19.60
C ALA A 177 13.58 -47.25 19.13
N GLN A 178 14.39 -47.41 18.09
CA GLN A 178 14.83 -48.73 17.64
C GLN A 178 15.58 -49.51 18.72
N LYS A 179 16.40 -48.85 19.52
CA LYS A 179 17.08 -49.49 20.66
C LYS A 179 16.08 -49.93 21.74
N TYR A 180 15.06 -49.13 22.02
CA TYR A 180 13.99 -49.48 22.97
C TYR A 180 13.16 -50.68 22.50
N TYR A 181 12.97 -50.89 21.19
CA TYR A 181 12.31 -52.12 20.71
C TYR A 181 13.05 -53.41 21.12
N TYR A 182 14.35 -53.35 21.31
CA TYR A 182 15.16 -54.48 21.78
C TYR A 182 15.44 -54.43 23.30
N THR A 183 14.89 -53.49 24.06
CA THR A 183 15.06 -53.52 25.52
C THR A 183 14.26 -54.69 26.11
N GLY A 184 14.97 -55.63 26.72
CA GLY A 184 14.41 -56.89 27.23
C GLY A 184 14.76 -58.14 26.40
N GLN A 185 15.38 -57.97 25.22
CA GLN A 185 15.93 -59.06 24.40
C GLN A 185 17.38 -58.74 24.02
N ALA A 186 18.16 -59.75 23.64
CA ALA A 186 19.50 -59.50 23.13
C ALA A 186 19.39 -58.79 21.76
N PRO A 187 20.00 -57.60 21.59
CA PRO A 187 19.99 -56.93 20.29
C PRO A 187 20.70 -57.79 19.24
N PRO A 188 20.29 -57.71 17.96
CA PRO A 188 20.91 -58.49 16.90
C PRO A 188 22.40 -58.19 16.79
N MET A 189 23.23 -59.24 16.89
CA MET A 189 24.68 -59.12 16.78
C MET A 189 25.10 -59.09 15.31
N ASN A 190 25.86 -58.07 14.91
CA ASN A 190 26.32 -57.91 13.52
C ASN A 190 27.52 -58.80 13.14
N ILE A 191 27.86 -59.81 13.96
CA ILE A 191 29.06 -60.65 13.78
C ILE A 191 28.98 -61.51 12.51
N PHE A 192 27.79 -61.92 12.09
CA PHE A 192 27.59 -62.71 10.87
C PHE A 192 27.26 -61.84 9.63
N ASN A 193 27.28 -60.51 9.75
CA ASN A 193 26.97 -59.61 8.63
C ASN A 193 28.25 -59.24 7.84
N PRO A 194 28.44 -59.71 6.60
CA PRO A 194 29.66 -59.45 5.82
C PRO A 194 29.85 -57.97 5.48
N PHE A 195 28.77 -57.19 5.38
CA PHE A 195 28.86 -55.75 5.14
C PHE A 195 29.35 -54.98 6.36
N ALA A 196 28.99 -55.43 7.57
CA ALA A 196 29.46 -54.82 8.81
C ALA A 196 30.98 -54.99 9.00
N TRP A 197 31.54 -56.14 8.60
CA TRP A 197 32.98 -56.36 8.58
C TRP A 197 33.71 -55.47 7.57
N GLY A 198 33.13 -55.27 6.40
CA GLY A 198 33.67 -54.36 5.40
C GLY A 198 33.78 -52.92 5.91
N GLU A 199 32.73 -52.43 6.57
CA GLU A 199 32.74 -51.10 7.19
C GLU A 199 33.67 -51.01 8.39
N PHE A 200 33.76 -52.05 9.22
CA PHE A 200 34.71 -52.10 10.34
C PHE A 200 36.17 -52.04 9.87
N ILE A 201 36.55 -52.79 8.82
CA ILE A 201 37.91 -52.74 8.26
C ILE A 201 38.20 -51.34 7.70
N ARG A 202 37.20 -50.71 7.06
CA ARG A 202 37.33 -49.34 6.53
C ARG A 202 37.48 -48.30 7.64
N SER A 203 36.68 -48.36 8.70
CA SER A 203 36.79 -47.44 9.84
C SER A 203 38.11 -47.61 10.59
N TRP A 204 38.60 -48.85 10.70
CA TRP A 204 39.93 -49.14 11.22
C TRP A 204 41.02 -48.47 10.38
N LYS A 205 40.98 -48.66 9.05
CA LYS A 205 41.96 -48.03 8.12
C LYS A 205 41.89 -46.50 8.16
N ARG A 206 40.71 -45.92 8.36
CA ARG A 206 40.50 -44.47 8.52
C ARG A 206 41.06 -43.93 9.84
N GLY A 207 41.34 -44.80 10.81
CA GLY A 207 41.93 -44.44 12.10
C GLY A 207 40.91 -44.01 13.15
N ASP A 208 39.63 -44.32 12.96
CA ASP A 208 38.54 -43.90 13.85
C ASP A 208 38.70 -44.42 15.30
N TYR A 209 39.45 -45.51 15.50
CA TYR A 209 39.70 -46.13 16.80
C TYR A 209 41.06 -45.75 17.43
N LYS A 210 41.85 -44.89 16.79
CA LYS A 210 43.09 -44.41 17.37
C LYS A 210 42.73 -43.50 18.54
N ARG A 211 43.13 -43.86 19.77
CA ARG A 211 42.97 -42.99 20.94
C ARG A 211 43.61 -41.63 20.60
N LYS A 212 42.83 -40.56 20.78
CA LYS A 212 43.36 -39.19 20.81
C LYS A 212 44.35 -39.04 21.95
#